data_AF-J3L0Z0-F1
#
_entry.id   AF-J3L0Z0-F1
#
_cell.length_a   1.000
_cell.length_b   1.000
_cell.length_c   1.000
_cell.angle_alpha   90.00
_cell.angle_beta   90.00
_cell.angle_gamma   90.00
#
_symmetry.space_group_name_H-M   'P 1'
#
loop_
_entity.id
_entity.type
_entity.pdbx_description
1 polymer ?
#
loop_
_entity_poly.entity_id
_entity_poly.type
_entity_poly.pdbx_seq_one_letter_code
_entity_poly.pdbx_strand_id
1 'polypeptide(L)'
;MDIQALAVSYKIKRLKQQLLVLEKLAAAAAGSKDTVTATTKPSSNAAATATIAGGGRQQYPKSYQMMVSFLSKHVKRYQSLEDKIDDLCTRMEESKRGGGRRESGGEGSCRELAQFLEETFQLQRYMVATGQKLLEMQSRIAPSLARAAAATGGGDGDVDMDMGRFMDVVGALLRDVQRGLEVRISRIIGDLEGTLTFHGILHATLLKS
;
A
#
# COMPACT_ATOMS: atom_id res chain seq x y z
N MET A 1 11.74 12.60 17.68
CA MET A 1 11.36 11.88 16.44
C MET A 1 10.44 10.73 16.81
N ASP A 2 9.30 10.57 16.13
CA ASP A 2 8.39 9.43 16.32
C ASP A 2 9.00 8.18 15.66
N ILE A 3 9.47 7.25 16.48
CA ILE A 3 10.10 6.00 16.04
C ILE A 3 9.11 5.14 15.22
N GLN A 4 7.81 5.20 15.54
CA GLN A 4 6.79 4.45 14.82
C GLN A 4 6.51 5.06 13.45
N ALA A 5 6.45 6.39 13.35
CA ALA A 5 6.38 7.08 12.06
C ALA A 5 7.57 6.71 11.16
N LEU A 6 8.79 6.75 11.71
CA LEU A 6 9.99 6.40 10.95
C LEU A 6 9.96 4.95 10.44
N ALA A 7 9.54 4.01 11.30
CA ALA A 7 9.42 2.60 10.94
C ALA A 7 8.40 2.37 9.82
N VAL A 8 7.24 3.04 9.86
CA VAL A 8 6.22 2.96 8.80
C VAL A 8 6.75 3.53 7.49
N SER A 9 7.38 4.71 7.53
CA SER A 9 7.92 5.38 6.34
C SER A 9 8.98 4.53 5.63
N TYR A 10 9.84 3.86 6.42
CA TYR A 10 10.85 2.96 5.90
C TYR A 10 10.21 1.76 5.19
N LYS A 11 9.17 1.16 5.79
CA LYS A 11 8.46 0.03 5.19
C LYS A 11 7.73 0.44 3.90
N ILE A 12 7.14 1.62 3.83
CA ILE A 12 6.52 2.15 2.60
C ILE A 12 7.58 2.40 1.51
N LYS A 13 8.74 2.95 1.86
CA LYS A 13 9.88 3.11 0.92
C LYS A 13 10.35 1.75 0.39
N ARG A 14 10.51 0.76 1.27
CA ARG A 14 10.87 -0.61 0.88
C ARG A 14 9.82 -1.23 -0.04
N LEU A 15 8.54 -1.03 0.24
CA LEU A 15 7.43 -1.50 -0.58
C LEU A 15 7.47 -0.87 -1.99
N LYS A 16 7.74 0.44 -2.09
CA LYS A 16 7.94 1.14 -3.37
C LYS A 16 9.11 0.57 -4.17
N GLN A 17 10.22 0.26 -3.48
CA GLN A 17 11.39 -0.32 -4.12
C GLN A 17 11.09 -1.73 -4.69
N GLN A 18 10.41 -2.58 -3.94
CA GLN A 18 9.99 -3.92 -4.40
C GLN A 18 9.07 -3.82 -5.62
N LEU A 19 8.14 -2.86 -5.61
CA LEU A 19 7.24 -2.61 -6.75
C LEU A 19 8.01 -2.18 -8.01
N LEU A 20 9.01 -1.32 -7.87
CA LEU A 20 9.82 -0.84 -8.99
C LEU A 20 10.64 -1.96 -9.64
N VAL A 21 11.15 -2.90 -8.84
CA VAL A 21 11.82 -4.11 -9.35
C VAL A 21 10.83 -4.96 -10.15
N LEU A 22 9.62 -5.14 -9.63
CA LEU A 22 8.55 -5.87 -10.31
C LEU A 22 8.14 -5.20 -11.63
N GLU A 23 7.96 -3.88 -11.65
CA GLU A 23 7.66 -3.13 -12.87
C GLU A 23 8.73 -3.33 -13.96
N LYS A 24 10.01 -3.34 -13.57
CA LYS A 24 11.13 -3.58 -14.51
C LYS A 24 11.16 -5.01 -15.04
N LEU A 25 10.88 -6.01 -14.19
CA LEU A 25 10.79 -7.41 -14.60
C LEU A 25 9.59 -7.65 -15.55
N ALA A 26 8.44 -7.01 -15.29
CA ALA A 26 7.31 -6.98 -16.22
C ALA A 26 7.70 -6.45 -17.60
N ALA A 27 8.39 -5.31 -17.61
CA ALA A 27 8.78 -4.63 -18.83
C ALA A 27 9.82 -5.43 -19.63
N ALA A 28 10.77 -6.06 -18.94
CA ALA A 28 11.76 -6.95 -19.55
C ALA A 28 11.11 -8.20 -20.16
N ALA A 29 10.15 -8.81 -19.47
CA ALA A 29 9.38 -9.95 -19.98
C ALA A 29 8.50 -9.59 -21.20
N ALA A 30 8.02 -8.35 -21.27
CA ALA A 30 7.26 -7.84 -22.43
C ALA A 30 8.15 -7.38 -23.59
N GLY A 31 9.42 -7.06 -23.32
CA GLY A 31 10.38 -6.47 -24.26
C GLY A 31 11.32 -7.47 -24.94
N SER A 32 11.26 -8.76 -24.63
CA SER A 32 12.10 -9.78 -25.31
C SER A 32 11.56 -10.08 -26.71
N LYS A 33 11.77 -9.14 -27.62
CA LYS A 33 11.61 -9.34 -29.06
C LYS A 33 12.96 -9.07 -29.74
N ASP A 34 13.50 -10.15 -30.28
CA ASP A 34 14.56 -10.22 -31.30
C ASP A 34 15.98 -9.82 -30.88
N THR A 35 16.78 -10.81 -30.47
CA THR A 35 18.22 -10.81 -30.77
C THR A 35 18.61 -12.12 -31.46
N VAL A 36 19.35 -11.95 -32.58
CA VAL A 36 20.07 -12.94 -33.40
C VAL A 36 19.28 -13.64 -34.52
N THR A 37 19.42 -13.14 -35.75
CA THR A 37 20.37 -13.70 -36.73
C THR A 37 20.50 -12.80 -37.95
N ALA A 38 21.73 -12.37 -38.23
CA ALA A 38 22.11 -11.90 -39.55
C ALA A 38 22.15 -13.08 -40.54
N THR A 39 21.96 -12.74 -41.82
CA THR A 39 22.48 -13.40 -43.05
C THR A 39 21.45 -14.10 -43.95
N THR A 40 21.38 -13.59 -45.19
CA THR A 40 20.99 -14.19 -46.48
C THR A 40 19.52 -14.50 -46.85
N LYS A 41 19.03 -13.76 -47.88
CA LYS A 41 18.05 -14.20 -48.91
C LYS A 41 18.54 -15.49 -49.61
N PRO A 42 17.69 -16.37 -50.23
CA PRO A 42 16.70 -15.99 -51.28
C PRO A 42 15.40 -16.84 -51.45
N SER A 43 14.43 -16.22 -52.16
CA SER A 43 13.47 -16.69 -53.21
C SER A 43 12.54 -17.94 -53.10
N SER A 44 11.27 -17.66 -53.48
CA SER A 44 10.25 -18.40 -54.29
C SER A 44 9.43 -19.62 -53.77
N ASN A 45 8.13 -19.35 -53.63
CA ASN A 45 6.86 -20.07 -53.97
C ASN A 45 6.60 -21.59 -53.76
N ALA A 46 5.46 -21.84 -53.09
CA ALA A 46 4.35 -22.77 -53.40
C ALA A 46 4.03 -23.94 -52.42
N ALA A 47 2.87 -23.79 -51.76
CA ALA A 47 1.82 -24.75 -51.36
C ALA A 47 2.15 -26.12 -50.71
N ALA A 48 1.67 -26.34 -49.47
CA ALA A 48 0.73 -27.43 -49.10
C ALA A 48 0.45 -27.49 -47.56
N THR A 49 -0.85 -27.46 -47.24
CA THR A 49 -1.57 -28.35 -46.30
C THR A 49 -1.13 -28.50 -44.83
N ALA A 50 -1.93 -27.85 -43.97
CA ALA A 50 -2.59 -28.33 -42.74
C ALA A 50 -1.84 -28.95 -41.53
N THR A 51 -2.37 -28.53 -40.38
CA THR A 51 -2.42 -29.17 -39.04
C THR A 51 -1.30 -28.94 -38.01
N ILE A 52 -1.64 -28.05 -37.06
CA ILE A 52 -1.51 -28.16 -35.59
C ILE A 52 -0.15 -28.62 -35.03
N ALA A 53 0.58 -27.70 -34.39
CA ALA A 53 0.98 -27.83 -32.97
C ALA A 53 1.87 -26.66 -32.51
N GLY A 54 1.45 -26.01 -31.43
CA GLY A 54 2.38 -25.77 -30.31
C GLY A 54 3.37 -24.60 -30.40
N GLY A 55 3.02 -23.47 -31.00
CA GLY A 55 3.74 -22.21 -30.73
C GLY A 55 3.32 -21.67 -29.35
N GLY A 56 3.88 -22.22 -28.28
CA GLY A 56 3.62 -21.82 -26.89
C GLY A 56 3.96 -20.35 -26.67
N ARG A 57 3.00 -19.46 -26.94
CA ARG A 57 3.02 -18.10 -26.43
C ARG A 57 2.94 -18.21 -24.92
N GLN A 58 4.08 -18.07 -24.25
CA GLN A 58 4.16 -17.94 -22.80
C GLN A 58 3.31 -16.72 -22.41
N GLN A 59 2.05 -16.98 -22.07
CA GLN A 59 1.02 -15.95 -21.93
C GLN A 59 1.10 -15.36 -20.52
N TYR A 60 2.21 -14.69 -20.21
CA TYR A 60 2.42 -13.95 -18.96
C TYR A 60 1.97 -12.46 -18.91
N PRO A 61 1.19 -11.84 -19.82
CA PRO A 61 1.09 -10.38 -19.80
C PRO A 61 -0.02 -9.75 -18.94
N LYS A 62 -1.10 -10.45 -18.56
CA LYS A 62 -2.29 -9.78 -17.94
C LYS A 62 -2.37 -9.87 -16.41
N SER A 63 -2.08 -11.04 -15.82
CA SER A 63 -2.14 -11.25 -14.36
C SER A 63 -1.10 -10.40 -13.63
N TYR A 64 0.11 -10.35 -14.18
CA TYR A 64 1.21 -9.55 -13.65
C TYR A 64 0.91 -8.05 -13.71
N GLN A 65 0.39 -7.57 -14.83
CA GLN A 65 0.01 -6.16 -15.00
C GLN A 65 -1.11 -5.75 -14.04
N MET A 66 -2.13 -6.61 -13.84
CA MET A 66 -3.18 -6.38 -12.85
C MET A 66 -2.62 -6.29 -11.44
N MET A 67 -1.68 -7.17 -11.09
CA MET A 67 -1.05 -7.20 -9.78
C MET A 67 -0.16 -5.99 -9.49
N VAL A 68 0.71 -5.61 -10.43
CA VAL A 68 1.52 -4.38 -10.35
C VAL A 68 0.61 -3.17 -10.14
N SER A 69 -0.47 -3.06 -10.92
CA SER A 69 -1.42 -1.94 -10.81
C SER A 69 -2.14 -1.93 -9.45
N PHE A 70 -2.46 -3.11 -8.92
CA PHE A 70 -3.08 -3.28 -7.61
C PHE A 70 -2.14 -2.84 -6.49
N LEU A 71 -0.93 -3.37 -6.47
CA LEU A 71 0.10 -3.06 -5.47
C LEU A 71 0.45 -1.56 -5.50
N SER A 72 0.66 -0.98 -6.69
CA SER A 72 0.91 0.45 -6.87
C SER A 72 -0.19 1.33 -6.27
N LYS A 73 -1.46 0.96 -6.48
CA LYS A 73 -2.61 1.67 -5.88
C LYS A 73 -2.60 1.57 -4.35
N HIS A 74 -2.28 0.41 -3.77
CA HIS A 74 -2.23 0.25 -2.33
C HIS A 74 -1.08 1.00 -1.68
N VAL A 75 0.10 0.97 -2.29
CA VAL A 75 1.26 1.77 -1.87
C VAL A 75 0.90 3.25 -1.80
N LYS A 76 0.25 3.78 -2.86
CA LYS A 76 -0.18 5.19 -2.91
C LYS A 76 -1.21 5.54 -1.83
N ARG A 77 -2.17 4.65 -1.56
CA ARG A 77 -3.17 4.87 -0.49
C ARG A 77 -2.52 4.91 0.90
N TYR A 78 -1.62 3.97 1.18
CA TYR A 78 -0.93 3.96 2.47
C TYR A 78 0.04 5.13 2.64
N GLN A 79 0.72 5.57 1.57
CA GLN A 79 1.50 6.81 1.61
C GLN A 79 0.60 8.02 1.91
N SER A 80 -0.51 8.18 1.19
CA SER A 80 -1.42 9.30 1.43
C SER A 80 -1.99 9.28 2.85
N LEU A 81 -2.20 8.11 3.44
CA LEU A 81 -2.63 7.96 4.83
C LEU A 81 -1.52 8.36 5.79
N GLU A 82 -0.28 7.91 5.57
CA GLU A 82 0.90 8.33 6.33
C GLU A 82 1.05 9.86 6.31
N ASP A 83 1.01 10.48 5.13
CA ASP A 83 1.18 11.92 4.96
C ASP A 83 0.10 12.70 5.74
N LYS A 84 -1.15 12.23 5.74
CA LYS A 84 -2.25 12.85 6.48
C LYS A 84 -2.10 12.71 7.99
N ILE A 85 -1.61 11.56 8.47
CA ILE A 85 -1.33 11.36 9.89
C ILE A 85 -0.18 12.28 10.33
N ASP A 86 0.86 12.41 9.51
CA ASP A 86 2.00 13.28 9.79
C ASP A 86 1.61 14.76 9.81
N ASP A 87 0.77 15.20 8.85
CA ASP A 87 0.17 16.55 8.84
C ASP A 87 -0.64 16.82 10.11
N LEU A 88 -1.54 15.89 10.47
CA LEU A 88 -2.35 15.99 11.68
C LEU A 88 -1.48 16.12 12.94
N CYS A 89 -0.45 15.27 13.07
CA CYS A 89 0.48 15.33 14.20
C CYS A 89 1.22 16.68 14.25
N THR A 90 1.61 17.22 13.10
CA THR A 90 2.29 18.52 13.00
C THR A 90 1.35 19.64 13.47
N ARG A 91 0.12 19.69 12.97
CA ARG A 91 -0.89 20.69 13.38
C ARG A 91 -1.23 20.60 14.87
N MET A 92 -1.30 19.38 15.42
CA MET A 92 -1.51 19.18 16.85
C MET A 92 -0.36 19.74 17.70
N GLU A 93 0.89 19.49 17.30
CA GLU A 93 2.06 20.01 18.01
C GLU A 93 2.20 21.54 17.88
N GLU A 94 1.85 22.11 16.73
CA GLU A 94 1.80 23.55 16.52
C GLU A 94 0.71 24.23 17.38
N SER A 95 -0.49 23.66 17.47
CA SER A 95 -1.56 24.15 18.34
C SER A 95 -1.12 24.16 19.82
N LYS A 96 -0.48 23.08 20.29
CA LYS A 96 0.08 23.01 21.66
C LYS A 96 1.11 24.11 21.93
N ARG A 97 2.00 24.40 20.98
CA ARG A 97 3.05 25.43 21.13
C ARG A 97 2.50 26.86 21.02
N GLY A 98 1.51 27.08 20.16
CA GLY A 98 0.84 28.37 19.99
C GLY A 98 -0.03 28.78 21.19
N GLY A 99 -0.50 27.81 21.98
CA GLY A 99 -1.29 28.03 23.19
C GLY A 99 -0.53 28.61 24.39
N GLY A 100 0.81 28.56 24.39
CA GLY A 100 1.64 29.00 25.53
C GLY A 100 1.69 30.51 25.81
N ARG A 101 0.97 31.35 25.07
CA ARG A 101 0.97 32.82 25.25
C ARG A 101 -0.41 33.44 25.53
N ARG A 102 -1.47 32.64 25.60
CA ARG A 102 -2.80 33.13 25.95
C ARG A 102 -3.46 32.21 26.97
N GLU A 103 -3.16 32.49 28.24
CA GLU A 103 -4.09 32.22 29.33
C GLU A 103 -5.41 32.99 29.09
N SER A 104 -6.28 32.47 28.22
CA SER A 104 -7.73 32.73 28.26
C SER A 104 -8.43 31.82 27.24
N GLY A 105 -9.08 30.75 27.73
CA GLY A 105 -10.08 30.02 26.94
C GLY A 105 -9.93 28.51 26.95
N GLY A 106 -10.24 27.87 28.09
CA GLY A 106 -10.35 26.40 28.16
C GLY A 106 -11.36 25.80 27.18
N GLU A 107 -12.34 26.58 26.69
CA GLU A 107 -13.31 26.15 25.68
C GLU A 107 -12.72 26.06 24.26
N GLY A 108 -11.81 26.95 23.89
CA GLY A 108 -11.21 26.96 22.54
C GLY A 108 -10.30 25.75 22.30
N SER A 109 -9.47 25.44 23.30
CA SER A 109 -8.57 24.27 23.25
C SER A 109 -9.32 22.95 23.24
N CYS A 110 -10.42 22.83 24.01
CA CYS A 110 -11.27 21.64 24.01
C CYS A 110 -11.94 21.41 22.64
N ARG A 111 -12.40 22.49 21.99
CA ARG A 111 -13.02 22.43 20.66
C ARG A 111 -12.03 22.03 19.56
N GLU A 112 -10.80 22.54 19.59
CA GLU A 112 -9.74 22.11 18.65
C GLU A 112 -9.39 20.63 18.84
N LEU A 113 -9.31 20.19 20.09
CA LEU A 113 -9.01 18.79 20.43
C LEU A 113 -10.10 17.83 19.93
N ALA A 114 -11.37 18.22 20.06
CA ALA A 114 -12.50 17.48 19.50
C ALA A 114 -12.45 17.42 17.96
N GLN A 115 -12.02 18.50 17.30
CA GLN A 115 -11.84 18.51 15.85
C GLN A 115 -10.72 17.54 15.41
N PHE A 116 -9.57 17.55 16.09
CA PHE A 116 -8.50 16.60 15.79
C PHE A 116 -8.92 15.15 16.01
N LEU A 117 -9.76 14.89 17.03
CA LEU A 117 -10.28 13.56 17.28
C LEU A 117 -11.21 13.09 16.16
N GLU A 118 -12.11 13.96 15.68
CA GLU A 118 -12.95 13.67 14.51
C GLU A 118 -12.11 13.41 13.25
N GLU A 119 -11.10 14.24 12.97
CA GLU A 119 -10.18 14.03 11.86
C GLU A 119 -9.45 12.69 11.98
N THR A 120 -9.04 12.31 13.20
CA THR A 120 -8.40 11.01 13.47
C THR A 120 -9.34 9.85 13.20
N PHE A 121 -10.62 9.94 13.60
CA PHE A 121 -11.62 8.92 13.29
C PHE A 121 -11.88 8.80 11.79
N GLN A 122 -11.86 9.90 11.05
CA GLN A 122 -11.95 9.86 9.59
C GLN A 122 -10.76 9.13 8.96
N LEU A 123 -9.55 9.37 9.48
CA LEU A 123 -8.35 8.62 9.06
C LEU A 123 -8.45 7.14 9.40
N GLN A 124 -8.97 6.79 10.59
CA GLN A 124 -9.20 5.40 10.99
C GLN A 124 -10.20 4.71 10.05
N ARG A 125 -11.31 5.36 9.73
CA ARG A 125 -12.31 4.83 8.78
C ARG A 125 -11.72 4.65 7.38
N TYR A 126 -10.94 5.60 6.90
CA TYR A 126 -10.25 5.50 5.62
C TYR A 126 -9.23 4.34 5.59
N MET A 127 -8.50 4.15 6.69
CA MET A 127 -7.56 3.04 6.86
C MET A 127 -8.28 1.69 6.80
N VAL A 128 -9.37 1.53 7.56
CA VAL A 128 -10.19 0.31 7.55
C VAL A 128 -10.73 0.02 6.15
N ALA A 129 -11.27 1.02 5.47
CA ALA A 129 -11.75 0.88 4.09
C ALA A 129 -10.61 0.49 3.12
N THR A 130 -9.41 1.03 3.33
CA THR A 130 -8.22 0.68 2.53
C THR A 130 -7.78 -0.78 2.76
N GLY A 131 -7.81 -1.26 4.00
CA GLY A 131 -7.52 -2.65 4.36
C GLY A 131 -8.57 -3.63 3.81
N GLN A 132 -9.85 -3.30 3.91
CA GLN A 132 -10.94 -4.09 3.32
C GLN A 132 -10.79 -4.20 1.79
N LYS A 133 -10.45 -3.10 1.13
CA LYS A 133 -10.21 -3.06 -0.32
C LYS A 133 -8.99 -3.89 -0.72
N LEU A 134 -7.98 -4.00 0.14
CA LEU A 134 -6.81 -4.86 -0.07
C LEU A 134 -7.25 -6.33 -0.07
N LEU A 135 -8.03 -6.73 0.95
CA LEU A 135 -8.53 -8.08 1.10
C LEU A 135 -9.44 -8.51 -0.06
N GLU A 136 -10.36 -7.63 -0.47
CA GLU A 136 -11.26 -7.86 -1.61
C GLU A 136 -10.50 -8.06 -2.92
N MET A 137 -9.46 -7.26 -3.16
CA MET A 137 -8.67 -7.39 -4.39
C MET A 137 -7.71 -8.59 -4.33
N GLN A 138 -7.19 -8.95 -3.15
CA GLN A 138 -6.44 -10.20 -2.98
C GLN A 138 -7.31 -11.41 -3.30
N SER A 139 -8.57 -11.45 -2.85
CA SER A 139 -9.49 -12.56 -3.15
C SER A 139 -9.86 -12.66 -4.63
N ARG A 140 -9.83 -11.53 -5.36
CA ARG A 140 -10.05 -11.49 -6.82
C ARG A 140 -8.80 -11.91 -7.62
N ILE A 141 -7.61 -11.54 -7.16
CA ILE A 141 -6.35 -11.77 -7.88
C ILE A 141 -5.77 -13.16 -7.58
N ALA A 142 -5.85 -13.65 -6.34
CA ALA A 142 -5.28 -14.94 -5.93
C ALA A 142 -5.75 -16.14 -6.77
N PRO A 143 -7.06 -16.29 -7.11
CA PRO A 143 -7.51 -17.39 -7.97
C PRO A 143 -7.02 -17.28 -9.41
N SER A 144 -6.81 -16.05 -9.90
CA SER A 144 -6.28 -15.82 -11.25
C SER A 144 -4.79 -16.14 -11.34
N LEU A 145 -4.04 -15.93 -10.26
CA LEU A 145 -2.62 -16.27 -10.16
C LEU A 145 -2.43 -17.80 -10.01
N ALA A 146 -3.22 -18.43 -9.14
CA ALA A 146 -3.18 -19.89 -8.96
C ALA A 146 -3.54 -20.65 -10.25
N ARG A 147 -4.49 -20.11 -11.04
CA ARG A 147 -4.87 -20.70 -12.34
C ARG A 147 -3.82 -20.45 -13.44
N ALA A 148 -3.10 -19.33 -13.39
CA ALA A 148 -1.98 -19.07 -14.30
C ALA A 148 -0.77 -19.98 -14.00
N ALA A 149 -0.47 -20.21 -12.73
CA ALA A 149 0.53 -21.18 -12.28
C ALA A 149 0.17 -22.61 -12.73
N ALA A 150 -1.08 -23.04 -12.49
CA ALA A 150 -1.54 -24.38 -12.87
C ALA A 150 -1.59 -24.62 -14.40
N ALA A 151 -1.85 -23.58 -15.20
CA ALA A 151 -1.87 -23.68 -16.66
C ALA A 151 -0.47 -23.80 -17.30
N THR A 152 0.59 -23.55 -16.53
CA THR A 152 1.99 -23.64 -17.00
C THR A 152 2.65 -24.97 -16.61
N GLY A 153 1.87 -25.95 -16.14
CA GLY A 153 2.32 -27.25 -15.62
C GLY A 153 2.88 -28.24 -16.66
N GLY A 154 3.85 -27.81 -17.47
CA GLY A 154 4.54 -28.69 -18.42
C GLY A 154 5.91 -28.22 -18.94
N GLY A 155 6.52 -27.17 -18.39
CA GLY A 155 7.84 -26.72 -18.85
C GLY A 155 8.62 -25.97 -17.78
N ASP A 156 9.77 -26.55 -17.47
CA ASP A 156 10.94 -26.10 -16.70
C ASP A 156 10.77 -24.88 -15.76
N GLY A 157 10.91 -25.16 -14.47
CA GLY A 157 10.69 -24.24 -13.37
C GLY A 157 11.85 -23.28 -13.14
N ASP A 158 11.50 -22.03 -12.86
CA ASP A 158 12.25 -21.10 -11.99
C ASP A 158 11.38 -19.84 -11.71
N VAL A 159 10.68 -19.36 -12.73
CA VAL A 159 10.01 -18.05 -12.73
C VAL A 159 8.68 -18.01 -11.95
N ASP A 160 7.91 -19.10 -11.91
CA ASP A 160 6.61 -19.16 -11.21
C ASP A 160 6.77 -19.29 -9.67
N MET A 161 7.81 -20.00 -9.23
CA MET A 161 8.15 -20.17 -7.81
C MET A 161 8.65 -18.87 -7.18
N ASP A 162 9.31 -18.02 -7.95
CA ASP A 162 9.77 -16.70 -7.51
C ASP A 162 8.60 -15.70 -7.34
N MET A 163 7.55 -15.83 -8.16
CA MET A 163 6.42 -14.91 -8.14
C MET A 163 5.47 -15.10 -6.94
N GLY A 164 5.19 -16.35 -6.57
CA GLY A 164 4.44 -16.66 -5.35
C GLY A 164 5.15 -16.12 -4.11
N ARG A 165 6.47 -16.35 -4.01
CA ARG A 165 7.31 -15.84 -2.93
C ARG A 165 7.37 -14.31 -2.89
N PHE A 166 7.49 -13.64 -4.04
CA PHE A 166 7.42 -12.19 -4.12
C PHE A 166 6.10 -11.66 -3.55
N MET A 167 4.98 -12.28 -3.90
CA MET A 167 3.67 -11.89 -3.40
C MET A 167 3.49 -12.11 -1.91
N ASP A 168 4.06 -13.17 -1.36
CA ASP A 168 4.07 -13.40 0.08
C ASP A 168 4.87 -12.32 0.81
N VAL A 169 6.04 -11.94 0.28
CA VAL A 169 6.88 -10.86 0.82
C VAL A 169 6.15 -9.52 0.76
N VAL A 170 5.62 -9.13 -0.40
CA VAL A 170 4.90 -7.86 -0.56
C VAL A 170 3.61 -7.85 0.27
N GLY A 171 2.89 -8.96 0.33
CA GLY A 171 1.72 -9.12 1.18
C GLY A 171 2.04 -8.96 2.66
N ALA A 172 3.17 -9.52 3.12
CA ALA A 172 3.67 -9.30 4.48
C ALA A 172 4.01 -7.83 4.73
N LEU A 173 4.73 -7.17 3.82
CA LEU A 173 5.05 -5.74 3.93
C LEU A 173 3.78 -4.86 3.99
N LEU A 174 2.75 -5.16 3.20
CA LEU A 174 1.48 -4.41 3.23
C LEU A 174 0.76 -4.56 4.58
N ARG A 175 0.71 -5.78 5.13
CA ARG A 175 0.15 -6.03 6.47
C ARG A 175 0.93 -5.28 7.55
N ASP A 176 2.24 -5.30 7.45
CA ASP A 176 3.14 -4.60 8.36
C ASP A 176 2.94 -3.08 8.33
N VAL A 177 2.76 -2.50 7.14
CA VAL A 177 2.44 -1.07 6.97
C VAL A 177 1.08 -0.77 7.58
N GLN A 178 0.06 -1.57 7.27
CA GLN A 178 -1.28 -1.40 7.83
C GLN A 178 -1.25 -1.44 9.36
N ARG A 179 -0.58 -2.43 9.94
CA ARG A 179 -0.44 -2.58 11.39
C ARG A 179 0.28 -1.39 12.01
N GLY A 180 1.34 -0.90 11.38
CA GLY A 180 2.05 0.28 11.85
C GLY A 180 1.16 1.54 11.85
N LEU A 181 0.36 1.74 10.81
CA LEU A 181 -0.61 2.85 10.74
C LEU A 181 -1.72 2.70 11.78
N GLU A 182 -2.24 1.49 12.01
CA GLU A 182 -3.23 1.22 13.05
C GLU A 182 -2.72 1.62 14.44
N VAL A 183 -1.50 1.21 14.78
CA VAL A 183 -0.89 1.53 16.08
C VAL A 183 -0.72 3.05 16.23
N ARG A 184 -0.28 3.75 15.18
CA ARG A 184 -0.15 5.22 15.20
C ARG A 184 -1.50 5.90 15.43
N ILE A 185 -2.54 5.50 14.69
CA ILE A 185 -3.89 6.06 14.86
C ILE A 185 -4.42 5.78 16.27
N SER A 186 -4.32 4.55 16.78
CA SER A 186 -4.78 4.23 18.14
C SER A 186 -4.08 5.05 19.22
N ARG A 187 -2.78 5.30 19.06
CA ARG A 187 -2.04 6.17 19.98
C ARG A 187 -2.55 7.61 19.95
N ILE A 188 -2.74 8.17 18.75
CA ILE A 188 -3.26 9.54 18.59
C ILE A 188 -4.65 9.67 19.23
N ILE A 189 -5.54 8.71 18.99
CA ILE A 189 -6.88 8.67 19.61
C ILE A 189 -6.73 8.69 21.14
N GLY A 190 -5.90 7.81 21.72
CA GLY A 190 -5.69 7.76 23.16
C GLY A 190 -5.13 9.05 23.75
N ASP A 191 -4.16 9.68 23.08
CA ASP A 191 -3.58 10.96 23.53
C ASP A 191 -4.63 12.09 23.50
N LEU A 192 -5.48 12.14 22.46
CA LEU A 192 -6.55 13.12 22.29
C LEU A 192 -7.67 12.91 23.34
N GLU A 193 -8.18 11.69 23.49
CA GLU A 193 -9.22 11.34 24.45
C GLU A 193 -8.77 11.55 25.90
N GLY A 194 -7.51 11.21 26.21
CA GLY A 194 -6.91 11.45 27.52
C GLY A 194 -6.86 12.95 27.86
N THR A 195 -6.47 13.78 26.88
CA THR A 195 -6.41 15.23 27.06
C THR A 195 -7.82 15.83 27.22
N LEU A 196 -8.82 15.38 26.45
CA LEU A 196 -10.22 15.81 26.59
C LEU A 196 -10.77 15.46 27.98
N THR A 197 -10.49 14.25 28.44
CA THR A 197 -10.93 13.76 29.76
C THR A 197 -10.33 14.62 30.88
N PHE A 198 -9.04 14.95 30.79
CA PHE A 198 -8.38 15.86 31.73
C PHE A 198 -9.05 17.24 31.77
N HIS A 199 -9.32 17.84 30.60
CA HIS A 199 -10.03 19.13 30.53
C HIS A 199 -11.44 19.06 31.14
N GLY A 200 -12.17 17.97 30.90
CA GLY A 200 -13.50 17.75 31.47
C GLY A 200 -13.48 17.67 33.00
N ILE A 201 -12.51 16.94 33.57
CA ILE A 201 -12.33 16.83 35.02
C ILE A 201 -11.99 18.20 35.63
N LEU A 202 -11.04 18.94 35.03
CA LEU A 202 -10.61 20.25 35.52
C LEU A 202 -11.79 21.23 35.59
N HIS A 203 -12.61 21.28 34.54
CA HIS A 203 -13.78 22.15 34.47
C HIS A 203 -14.85 21.75 35.51
N ALA A 204 -15.07 20.45 35.71
CA ALA A 204 -16.01 19.94 36.72
C ALA A 204 -15.56 20.22 38.16
N THR A 205 -14.24 20.27 38.42
CA THR A 205 -13.70 20.59 39.74
C THR A 205 -13.71 22.08 40.05
N LEU A 206 -13.49 22.95 39.06
CA LEU A 206 -13.50 24.40 39.25
C LEU A 206 -14.91 25.00 39.41
N LEU A 207 -15.94 24.35 38.87
CA LEU A 207 -17.35 24.75 39.06
C LEU A 207 -17.94 24.37 40.42
N LYS A 208 -17.22 23.57 41.23
CA LYS A 208 -17.68 23.10 42.56
C LYS A 208 -16.97 23.77 43.74
N SER A 209 -16.01 24.66 43.48
CA SER A 209 -15.27 25.42 44.49
C SER A 209 -15.62 26.89 44.46
#